data_AF-A0A2H0KHA2-F1
#
_entry.id   AF-A0A2H0KHA2-F1
#
_cell.length_a   1.000
_cell.length_b   1.000
_cell.length_c   1.000
_cell.angle_alpha   90.00
_cell.angle_beta   90.00
_cell.angle_gamma   90.00
#
_symmetry.space_group_name_H-M   'P 1'
#
loop_
_entity.id
_entity.type
_entity.pdbx_description
1 polymer ?
#
loop_
_entity_poly.entity_id
_entity_poly.type
_entity_poly.pdbx_seq_one_letter_code
_entity_poly.pdbx_strand_id
1 'polypeptide(L)'
;EIGPLFKGQGVEARKTYIEGISQVLINCRKFLVDDFDIFLVANDKYNLYPTIAEKSNLKIVKQFKRPVLNRTERDKGAYSEIIFHLKIKG
;
A
#
# COMPACT_ATOMS: atom_id res chain seq x y z
N GLU A 1 -4.98 -10.60 -8.15
CA GLU A 1 -4.85 -9.14 -8.30
C GLU A 1 -5.85 -8.46 -7.36
N ILE A 2 -5.42 -7.54 -6.50
CA ILE A 2 -6.34 -6.78 -5.65
C ILE A 2 -6.62 -5.46 -6.38
N GLY A 3 -7.85 -5.33 -6.89
CA GLY A 3 -8.26 -4.23 -7.76
C GLY A 3 -7.95 -4.52 -9.23
N PRO A 4 -8.84 -5.22 -9.97
CA PRO A 4 -8.62 -5.46 -11.39
C PRO A 4 -8.56 -4.13 -12.15
N LEU A 5 -7.55 -3.98 -13.02
CA LEU A 5 -7.36 -2.82 -13.91
C LEU A 5 -8.66 -2.36 -14.62
N PHE A 6 -9.56 -3.30 -14.91
CA PHE A 6 -10.85 -3.08 -15.59
C PHE A 6 -11.82 -2.15 -14.83
N LYS A 7 -11.75 -2.03 -13.50
CA LYS A 7 -12.71 -1.24 -12.70
C LYS A 7 -12.46 0.29 -12.76
N GLY A 8 -11.47 0.73 -13.53
CA GLY A 8 -11.11 2.15 -13.65
C GLY A 8 -10.47 2.74 -12.39
N GLN A 9 -10.21 4.04 -12.40
CA GLN A 9 -9.53 4.77 -11.31
C GLN A 9 -10.50 5.70 -10.53
N GLY A 10 -11.81 5.45 -10.65
CA GLY A 10 -12.86 6.25 -10.00
C GLY A 10 -12.82 6.20 -8.48
N VAL A 11 -13.63 7.05 -7.83
CA VAL A 11 -13.76 7.08 -6.36
C VAL A 11 -14.15 5.69 -5.80
N GLU A 12 -15.11 5.02 -6.42
CA GLU A 12 -15.58 3.70 -5.97
C GLU A 12 -14.55 2.59 -6.15
N ALA A 13 -13.74 2.65 -7.21
CA ALA A 13 -12.64 1.72 -7.41
C ALA A 13 -11.58 1.88 -6.30
N ARG A 14 -11.25 3.12 -5.95
CA ARG A 14 -10.31 3.42 -4.84
C ARG A 14 -10.85 2.97 -3.49
N LYS A 15 -12.14 3.19 -3.20
CA LYS A 15 -12.78 2.69 -1.97
C LYS A 15 -12.71 1.17 -1.88
N THR A 16 -13.07 0.48 -2.97
CA THR A 16 -13.01 -0.99 -3.04
C THR A 16 -11.58 -1.50 -2.85
N TYR A 17 -10.60 -0.82 -3.43
CA TYR A 17 -9.19 -1.15 -3.25
C TYR A 17 -8.76 -1.00 -1.78
N ILE A 18 -9.08 0.14 -1.16
CA ILE A 18 -8.79 0.38 0.26
C ILE A 18 -9.39 -0.73 1.13
N GLU A 19 -10.66 -1.06 0.91
CA GLU A 19 -11.37 -2.08 1.71
C GLU A 19 -10.76 -3.46 1.51
N GLY A 20 -10.49 -3.84 0.26
CA GLY A 20 -9.90 -5.14 -0.08
C GLY A 20 -8.52 -5.34 0.54
N ILE A 21 -7.62 -4.35 0.43
CA ILE A 21 -6.29 -4.45 1.04
C ILE A 21 -6.40 -4.48 2.57
N SER A 22 -7.27 -3.65 3.16
CA SER A 22 -7.44 -3.61 4.61
C SER A 22 -7.89 -4.97 5.15
N GLN A 23 -8.86 -5.60 4.49
CA GLN A 23 -9.37 -6.91 4.89
C GLN A 23 -8.30 -8.01 4.79
N VAL A 24 -7.43 -7.95 3.78
CA VAL A 24 -6.28 -8.87 3.67
C VAL A 24 -5.32 -8.69 4.84
N LEU A 25 -4.93 -7.46 5.16
CA LEU A 25 -4.01 -7.19 6.28
C LEU A 25 -4.60 -7.64 7.63
N ILE A 26 -5.89 -7.37 7.87
CA ILE A 26 -6.60 -7.84 9.07
C ILE A 26 -6.58 -9.37 9.18
N ASN A 27 -6.77 -10.06 8.05
CA ASN A 27 -6.76 -11.53 8.03
C ASN A 27 -5.35 -12.11 8.21
N CYS A 28 -4.33 -11.52 7.58
CA CYS A 28 -2.94 -11.93 7.74
C CYS A 28 -2.48 -11.80 9.19
N ARG A 29 -2.87 -10.72 9.88
CA ARG A 29 -2.45 -10.43 11.27
C ARG A 29 -2.72 -11.58 12.24
N LYS A 30 -3.79 -12.36 12.03
CA LYS A 30 -4.17 -13.50 12.88
C LYS A 30 -3.09 -14.59 12.94
N PHE A 31 -2.15 -14.57 11.99
CA PHE A 31 -1.11 -15.59 11.84
C PHE A 31 0.31 -15.02 11.99
N LEU A 32 0.44 -13.74 12.36
CA LEU A 32 1.74 -13.12 12.60
C LEU A 32 2.13 -13.28 14.06
N VAL A 33 3.43 -13.41 14.31
CA VAL A 33 4.00 -13.37 15.66
C VAL A 33 3.83 -11.99 16.29
N ASP A 34 3.93 -11.89 17.61
CA ASP A 34 3.95 -10.62 18.30
C ASP A 34 5.11 -9.73 17.81
N ASP A 35 4.91 -8.41 17.84
CA ASP A 35 5.84 -7.40 17.31
C ASP A 35 6.30 -7.63 15.86
N PHE A 36 5.42 -8.15 15.01
CA PHE A 36 5.68 -8.33 13.59
C PHE A 36 6.08 -7.04 12.85
N ASP A 37 6.71 -7.20 11.68
CA ASP A 37 6.98 -6.13 10.72
C ASP A 37 6.27 -6.42 9.41
N ILE A 38 5.45 -5.49 8.93
CA ILE A 38 4.86 -5.57 7.58
C ILE A 38 5.53 -4.51 6.71
N PHE A 39 6.12 -4.94 5.59
CA PHE A 39 6.65 -4.05 4.55
C PHE A 39 5.77 -4.15 3.31
N LEU A 40 5.06 -3.07 2.96
CA LEU A 40 4.29 -2.98 1.71
C LEU A 40 5.01 -2.07 0.73
N VAL A 41 5.23 -2.56 -0.49
CA VAL A 41 5.80 -1.78 -1.59
C VAL A 41 4.67 -1.37 -2.52
N ALA A 42 4.49 -0.07 -2.73
CA ALA A 42 3.45 0.44 -3.62
C ALA A 42 3.76 1.81 -4.20
N ASN A 43 3.21 2.09 -5.38
CA ASN A 43 3.10 3.44 -5.90
C ASN A 43 1.78 4.04 -5.42
N ASP A 44 1.84 4.90 -4.41
CA ASP A 44 0.64 5.46 -3.78
C ASP A 44 0.25 6.82 -4.36
N LYS A 45 -0.15 6.82 -5.65
CA LYS A 45 -0.55 8.04 -6.38
C LYS A 45 -1.67 8.84 -5.69
N TYR A 46 -2.56 8.17 -4.97
CA TYR A 46 -3.77 8.78 -4.37
C TYR A 46 -3.71 8.85 -2.84
N ASN A 47 -2.56 8.57 -2.22
CA ASN A 47 -2.39 8.57 -0.76
C ASN A 47 -3.39 7.67 -0.03
N LEU A 48 -3.62 6.45 -0.55
CA LEU A 48 -4.56 5.47 -0.03
C LEU A 48 -4.01 4.68 1.16
N TYR A 49 -2.69 4.49 1.23
CA TYR A 49 -2.06 3.61 2.22
C TYR A 49 -2.18 4.09 3.67
N PRO A 50 -2.20 5.41 3.97
CA PRO A 50 -2.54 5.89 5.31
C PRO A 50 -3.93 5.42 5.76
N THR A 51 -4.94 5.48 4.89
CA THR A 51 -6.30 5.01 5.21
C THR A 51 -6.37 3.49 5.35
N ILE A 52 -5.64 2.75 4.51
CA ILE A 52 -5.52 1.29 4.62
C ILE A 52 -4.90 0.88 5.96
N ALA A 53 -3.81 1.53 6.37
CA ALA A 53 -3.14 1.25 7.64
C ALA A 53 -4.11 1.47 8.81
N GLU A 54 -4.80 2.62 8.82
CA GLU A 54 -5.78 2.95 9.85
C GLU A 54 -6.90 1.91 9.94
N LYS A 55 -7.54 1.58 8.81
CA LYS A 55 -8.60 0.56 8.73
C LYS A 55 -8.14 -0.82 9.18
N SER A 56 -6.86 -1.12 9.02
CA SER A 56 -6.27 -2.42 9.38
C SER A 56 -5.81 -2.49 10.85
N ASN A 57 -6.04 -1.46 11.65
CA ASN A 57 -5.47 -1.29 12.99
C ASN A 57 -3.93 -1.38 12.99
N LEU A 58 -3.32 -0.79 11.97
CA LEU A 58 -1.87 -0.66 11.80
C LEU A 58 -1.48 0.81 11.78
N LYS A 59 -0.20 1.09 11.95
CA LYS A 59 0.38 2.42 11.78
C LYS A 59 1.61 2.34 10.88
N ILE A 60 1.76 3.33 10.00
CA ILE A 60 2.97 3.52 9.21
C ILE A 60 4.01 4.16 10.12
N VAL A 61 5.02 3.40 10.54
CA VAL A 61 6.10 3.90 11.40
C VAL A 61 7.26 4.48 10.60
N LYS A 62 7.42 4.07 9.34
CA LYS A 62 8.42 4.60 8.43
C LYS A 62 7.99 4.47 6.97
N GLN A 63 8.42 5.43 6.16
CA GLN A 63 8.29 5.37 4.71
C GLN A 63 9.67 5.53 4.08
N PHE A 64 9.98 4.67 3.12
CA PHE A 64 11.18 4.77 2.31
C PHE A 64 10.77 5.05 0.87
N LYS A 65 11.43 6.01 0.22
CA LYS A 65 11.22 6.27 -1.20
C LYS A 65 12.40 5.70 -1.97
N ARG A 66 12.12 4.74 -2.85
CA ARG A 66 13.15 4.21 -3.75
C ARG A 66 12.99 4.91 -5.10
N PRO A 67 14.00 5.70 -5.54
CA PRO A 67 13.98 6.21 -6.90
C PRO A 67 14.18 5.05 -7.86
N VAL A 68 13.21 4.80 -8.74
CA VAL A 68 13.39 3.86 -9.86
C VAL A 68 13.89 4.66 -11.04
N LEU A 69 15.15 4.44 -11.42
CA LEU A 69 15.70 5.01 -12.66
C LEU A 69 15.18 4.18 -13.83
N ASN A 70 14.37 4.77 -14.69
CA ASN A 70 13.94 4.13 -15.95
C ASN A 70 15.17 3.89 -16.85
N ARG A 71 15.34 2.65 -17.33
CA ARG A 71 16.44 2.27 -18.25
C ARG A 71 16.11 2.45 -19.74
N THR A 72 14.96 3.03 -20.10
CA THR A 72 14.55 3.23 -21.50
C THR A 72 13.94 4.61 -21.73
N GLU A 73 14.28 5.23 -22.86
CA GLU A 73 14.12 6.66 -23.17
C GLU A 73 12.68 7.16 -23.42
N ARG A 74 11.63 6.35 -23.20
CA ARG A 74 10.28 6.70 -23.66
C ARG A 74 9.30 7.25 -22.63
N ASP A 75 9.61 7.27 -21.34
CA ASP A 75 8.79 8.00 -20.37
C ASP A 75 9.62 8.55 -19.19
N LYS A 76 9.68 9.88 -19.11
CA LYS A 76 10.49 10.65 -18.14
C LYS A 76 9.79 10.87 -16.79
N GLY A 77 8.72 10.13 -16.50
CA GLY A 77 8.05 10.19 -15.20
C GLY A 77 8.88 9.45 -14.16
N ALA A 78 9.36 10.14 -13.12
CA ALA A 78 9.99 9.50 -11.98
C ALA A 78 8.98 8.57 -11.30
N TYR A 79 9.12 7.25 -11.50
CA TYR A 79 8.33 6.27 -10.77
C TYR A 79 8.99 6.10 -9.40
N SER A 80 8.38 6.65 -8.35
CA SER A 80 8.82 6.38 -6.98
C SER A 80 7.93 5.32 -6.37
N GLU A 81 8.51 4.17 -6.06
CA GLU A 81 7.87 3.20 -5.18
C GLU A 81 8.10 3.64 -3.74
N ILE A 82 7.05 3.57 -2.92
CA ILE A 82 7.11 3.82 -1.48
C ILE A 82 7.10 2.46 -0.79
N ILE A 83 8.05 2.25 0.10
CA ILE A 83 8.05 1.11 1.02
C ILE A 83 7.47 1.61 2.34
N PHE A 84 6.28 1.11 2.68
CA PHE A 84 5.60 1.39 3.93
C PHE A 84 5.98 0.34 4.96
N HIS A 85 6.59 0.78 6.06
CA HIS A 85 6.83 -0.04 7.23
C HIS A 85 5.67 0.12 8.21
N LEU A 86 4.92 -0.95 8.39
CA LEU A 86 3.72 -1.01 9.20
C LEU A 86 3.96 -1.84 10.47
N LYS A 87 3.46 -1.31 11.59
CA LYS A 87 3.41 -1.97 12.91
C LYS A 87 1.98 -1.96 13.44
N ILE A 88 1.69 -2.78 14.46
CA ILE A 88 0.42 -2.72 15.17
C ILE A 88 0.16 -1.30 15.70
N LYS A 89 -1.07 -0.81 15.54
CA LYS A 89 -1.51 0.41 16.21
C LYS A 89 -1.77 0.05 17.67
N GLY A 90 -0.89 0.54 18.54
CA GLY A 90 -1.00 0.39 20.00
C GLY A 90 -2.17 1.18 20.56
#